data_AF-A0A379MVI3-F1
#
_entry.id   AF-A0A379MVI3-F1
#
_cell.length_a   1.000
_cell.length_b   1.000
_cell.length_c   1.000
_cell.angle_alpha   90.00
_cell.angle_beta   90.00
_cell.angle_gamma   90.00
#
_symmetry.space_group_name_H-M   'P 1'
#
loop_
_entity.id
_entity.type
_entity.pdbx_description
1 polymer ?
#
loop_
_entity_poly.entity_id
_entity_poly.type
_entity_poly.pdbx_seq_one_letter_code
_entity_poly.pdbx_strand_id
1 'polypeptide(L)'
;MTGDGMEFWVVYHYKMTAADDEIDDDEFEMSRKTVGYYSSEEEAHNAIIRMRNLPGFRDWPYGFRIVGSRANHDVWHSGFGFDDDDPDV
;
A
#
# COMPACT_ATOMS: atom_id res chain seq x y z
N MET A 1 2.60 27.21 13.00
CA MET A 1 3.67 26.21 12.78
C MET A 1 2.99 24.98 12.23
N THR A 2 2.94 24.83 10.91
CA THR A 2 2.60 23.55 10.28
C THR A 2 3.77 22.62 10.59
N GLY A 3 3.59 21.73 11.57
CA GLY A 3 4.59 20.72 11.87
C GLY A 3 4.80 19.89 10.61
N ASP A 4 6.05 19.79 10.17
CA ASP A 4 6.40 18.86 9.11
C ASP A 4 6.00 17.46 9.60
N GLY A 5 5.02 16.84 8.95
CA GLY A 5 4.50 15.55 9.38
C GLY A 5 5.63 14.52 9.37
N MET A 6 5.67 13.64 10.37
CA MET A 6 6.65 12.55 10.41
C MET A 6 6.52 11.70 9.14
N GLU A 7 7.63 11.54 8.41
CA GLU A 7 7.72 10.57 7.32
C GLU A 7 7.71 9.16 7.90
N PHE A 8 6.97 8.26 7.24
CA PHE A 8 6.91 6.86 7.59
C PHE A 8 6.71 6.00 6.34
N TRP A 9 6.98 4.70 6.48
CA TRP A 9 6.89 3.73 5.41
C TRP A 9 5.82 2.71 5.74
N VAL A 10 4.94 2.44 4.79
CA VAL A 10 3.92 1.39 4.90
C VAL A 10 4.36 0.19 4.11
N VAL A 11 4.26 -0.99 4.71
CA VAL A 11 4.46 -2.25 4.00
C VAL A 11 3.09 -2.87 3.72
N TYR A 12 2.82 -3.13 2.45
CA TYR A 12 1.68 -3.91 1.99
C TYR A 12 2.13 -5.27 1.46
N HIS A 13 1.20 -6.22 1.42
CA HIS A 13 1.35 -7.50 0.73
C HIS A 13 0.11 -7.84 -0.08
N TYR A 14 0.31 -8.33 -1.29
CA TYR A 14 -0.74 -8.71 -2.25
C TYR A 14 -0.57 -10.17 -2.68
N LYS A 15 -1.66 -10.85 -3.05
CA LYS A 15 -1.60 -12.16 -3.69
C LYS A 15 -1.32 -12.00 -5.19
N MET A 16 -0.09 -11.60 -5.51
CA MET A 16 0.27 -11.20 -6.87
C MET A 16 1.59 -11.84 -7.30
N THR A 17 1.67 -12.29 -8.55
CA THR A 17 2.94 -12.74 -9.13
C THR A 17 3.73 -11.57 -9.71
N ALA A 18 4.97 -11.83 -10.15
CA ALA A 18 5.76 -10.81 -10.84
C ALA A 18 5.17 -10.42 -12.21
N ALA A 19 4.38 -11.29 -12.85
CA ALA A 19 3.78 -11.02 -14.15
C ALA A 19 2.53 -10.12 -14.04
N ASP A 20 1.94 -10.05 -12.86
CA ASP A 20 0.66 -9.35 -12.64
C ASP A 20 0.86 -7.92 -12.12
N ASP A 21 2.11 -7.43 -11.96
CA ASP A 21 2.43 -6.13 -11.35
C ASP A 21 1.91 -4.92 -12.14
N GLU A 22 1.62 -5.12 -13.42
CA GLU A 22 1.03 -4.10 -14.28
C GLU A 22 -0.48 -4.26 -14.46
N ILE A 23 -1.09 -5.26 -13.79
CA ILE A 23 -2.51 -5.55 -13.91
C ILE A 23 -3.28 -4.83 -12.80
N ASP A 24 -4.15 -3.92 -13.22
CA ASP A 24 -5.16 -3.30 -12.36
C ASP A 24 -6.40 -4.20 -12.33
N ASP A 25 -6.50 -5.05 -11.30
CA ASP A 25 -7.62 -5.97 -11.08
C ASP A 25 -8.10 -5.88 -9.63
N ASP A 26 -9.43 -5.75 -9.47
CA ASP A 26 -10.10 -5.67 -8.17
C ASP A 26 -9.76 -6.85 -7.26
N GLU A 27 -9.55 -8.06 -7.80
CA GLU A 27 -9.18 -9.24 -7.01
C GLU A 27 -7.83 -9.04 -6.29
N PHE A 28 -6.86 -8.38 -6.94
CA PHE A 28 -5.57 -8.08 -6.33
C PHE A 28 -5.72 -7.04 -5.22
N GLU A 29 -6.44 -5.95 -5.48
CA GLU A 29 -6.68 -4.91 -4.47
C GLU A 29 -7.43 -5.46 -3.24
N MET A 30 -8.41 -6.34 -3.45
CA MET A 30 -9.13 -7.01 -2.37
C MET A 30 -8.24 -7.99 -1.57
N SER A 31 -7.13 -8.46 -2.15
CA SER A 31 -6.18 -9.34 -1.47
C SER A 31 -5.24 -8.60 -0.50
N ARG A 32 -5.15 -7.26 -0.61
CA ARG A 32 -4.17 -6.43 0.10
C ARG A 32 -4.19 -6.63 1.60
N LYS A 33 -3.00 -6.80 2.18
CA LYS A 33 -2.75 -6.81 3.63
C LYS A 33 -1.78 -5.71 4.01
N THR A 34 -2.13 -4.90 5.00
CA THR A 34 -1.18 -4.01 5.67
C THR A 34 -0.33 -4.83 6.63
N VAL A 35 0.97 -4.90 6.37
CA VAL A 35 1.95 -5.59 7.21
C VAL A 35 2.37 -4.72 8.39
N GLY A 36 2.55 -3.43 8.15
CA GLY A 36 2.89 -2.48 9.21
C GLY A 36 3.27 -1.09 8.72
N TYR A 37 3.51 -0.22 9.69
CA TYR A 37 3.96 1.16 9.53
C TYR A 37 5.29 1.32 10.25
N TYR A 38 6.27 1.94 9.60
CA TYR A 38 7.65 1.99 10.08
C TYR A 38 8.20 3.41 10.02
N SER A 39 8.98 3.78 11.02
CA SER A 39 9.63 5.10 11.11
C SER A 39 10.82 5.28 10.19
N SER A 40 11.27 4.21 9.52
CA SER A 40 12.36 4.22 8.56
C SER A 40 12.13 3.18 7.46
N GLU A 41 12.71 3.44 6.28
CA GLU A 41 12.69 2.49 5.16
C GLU A 41 13.41 1.18 5.52
N GLU A 42 14.50 1.26 6.29
CA GLU A 42 15.26 0.10 6.76
C GLU A 42 14.39 -0.84 7.62
N GLU A 43 13.58 -0.28 8.54
CA GLU A 43 12.65 -1.07 9.35
C GLU A 43 11.56 -1.73 8.51
N ALA A 44 11.09 -1.06 7.45
CA ALA A 44 10.15 -1.64 6.49
C ALA A 44 10.76 -2.81 5.72
N HIS A 45 12.00 -2.70 5.24
CA HIS A 45 12.71 -3.82 4.62
C HIS A 45 12.92 -5.00 5.60
N ASN A 46 13.33 -4.70 6.83
CA ASN A 46 13.48 -5.70 7.88
C ASN A 46 12.15 -6.42 8.17
N ALA A 47 11.01 -5.73 8.08
CA ALA A 47 9.70 -6.36 8.20
C ALA A 47 9.43 -7.36 7.08
N ILE A 48 9.71 -7.02 5.82
CA ILE A 48 9.56 -7.96 4.69
C ILE A 48 10.39 -9.23 4.93
N ILE A 49 11.64 -9.09 5.39
CA ILE A 49 12.51 -10.24 5.70
C ILE A 49 11.91 -11.16 6.76
N ARG A 50 11.28 -10.60 7.81
CA ARG A 50 10.62 -11.40 8.84
C ARG A 50 9.34 -12.06 8.31
N MET A 51 8.56 -11.33 7.52
CA MET A 51 7.21 -11.73 7.11
C MET A 51 7.20 -12.69 5.92
N ARG A 52 8.19 -12.65 5.02
CA ARG A 52 8.23 -13.48 3.80
C ARG A 52 8.17 -14.99 4.03
N ASN A 53 8.48 -15.44 5.26
CA ASN A 53 8.45 -16.86 5.61
C ASN A 53 7.10 -17.32 6.17
N LEU A 54 6.15 -16.42 6.42
CA LEU A 54 4.83 -16.79 6.94
C LEU A 54 3.98 -17.49 5.86
N PRO A 55 3.13 -18.47 6.23
CA PRO A 55 2.15 -19.04 5.30
C PRO A 55 1.28 -17.97 4.65
N GLY A 56 0.92 -18.15 3.37
CA GLY A 56 0.23 -17.13 2.60
C GLY A 56 1.17 -16.06 2.02
N PHE A 57 2.10 -15.51 2.80
CA PHE A 57 3.06 -14.54 2.28
C PHE A 57 4.18 -15.19 1.45
N ARG A 58 4.66 -16.36 1.89
CA ARG A 58 5.69 -17.11 1.15
C ARG A 58 5.23 -17.58 -0.23
N ASP A 59 3.92 -17.76 -0.40
CA ASP A 59 3.31 -18.25 -1.63
C ASP A 59 3.26 -17.16 -2.71
N TRP A 60 3.39 -15.89 -2.30
CA TRP A 60 3.39 -14.71 -3.16
C TRP A 60 4.59 -13.81 -2.83
N PRO A 61 5.83 -14.25 -3.11
CA PRO A 61 7.04 -13.55 -2.67
C PRO A 61 7.22 -12.17 -3.32
N TYR A 62 6.57 -11.94 -4.47
CA TYR A 62 6.60 -10.67 -5.20
C TYR A 62 5.50 -9.70 -4.77
N GLY A 63 4.63 -10.10 -3.82
CA GLY A 63 3.50 -9.30 -3.38
C GLY A 63 3.84 -8.14 -2.44
N PHE A 64 5.08 -8.02 -1.93
CA PHE A 64 5.43 -6.97 -0.97
C PHE A 64 5.65 -5.61 -1.65
N ARG A 65 5.04 -4.56 -1.11
CA ARG A 65 5.24 -3.16 -1.56
C ARG A 65 5.61 -2.29 -0.36
N ILE A 66 6.58 -1.39 -0.54
CA ILE A 66 6.92 -0.33 0.42
C ILE A 66 6.46 0.98 -0.18
N VAL A 67 5.68 1.75 0.58
CA VAL A 67 5.17 3.06 0.16
C VAL A 67 5.54 4.10 1.20
N GLY A 68 6.22 5.17 0.79
CA GLY A 68 6.48 6.33 1.63
C GLY A 68 5.21 7.15 1.86
N SER A 69 5.01 7.64 3.08
CA SER A 69 3.86 8.44 3.47
C SER A 69 4.23 9.43 4.57
N ARG A 70 3.28 10.32 4.90
CA ARG A 70 3.49 11.39 5.88
C ARG A 70 2.33 11.47 6.86
N ALA A 71 2.65 11.59 8.15
CA ALA A 71 1.64 11.71 9.19
C ALA A 71 0.93 13.06 9.13
N ASN A 72 -0.35 13.08 9.54
CA ASN A 72 -1.19 14.28 9.55
C ASN A 72 -1.27 14.97 8.18
N HIS A 73 -1.33 14.16 7.12
CA HIS A 73 -1.40 14.64 5.76
C HIS A 73 -2.49 13.88 5.00
N ASP A 74 -3.36 14.63 4.32
CA ASP A 74 -4.36 14.06 3.44
C ASP A 74 -3.72 13.74 2.10
N VAL A 75 -3.89 12.51 1.62
CA VAL A 75 -3.39 12.07 0.30
C VAL A 75 -4.46 12.17 -0.79
N TRP A 76 -5.72 12.36 -0.39
CA TRP A 76 -6.87 12.35 -1.27
C TRP A 76 -7.72 13.59 -0.97
N HIS A 77 -7.97 14.42 -1.97
CA HIS A 77 -8.59 15.73 -1.80
C HIS A 77 -10.01 15.82 -2.40
N SER A 78 -10.55 14.73 -2.94
CA SER A 78 -11.91 14.63 -3.49
C SER A 78 -12.76 13.60 -2.72
N GLY A 79 -14.09 13.61 -2.91
CA GLY A 79 -15.01 12.63 -2.32
C GLY A 79 -15.28 11.41 -3.23
N PHE A 80 -16.15 10.50 -2.80
CA PHE A 80 -16.73 9.48 -3.68
C PHE A 80 -17.89 10.12 -4.46
N GLY A 81 -17.70 10.42 -5.75
CA GLY A 81 -18.77 10.93 -6.61
C GLY A 81 -18.26 11.54 -7.92
N PHE A 82 -18.99 11.29 -9.01
CA PHE A 82 -19.02 12.19 -10.16
C PHE A 82 -19.82 13.41 -9.73
N ASP A 83 -19.36 14.61 -10.06
CA ASP A 83 -20.16 15.82 -9.83
C ASP A 83 -21.53 15.64 -10.51
N ASP A 84 -22.60 16.25 -9.97
CA ASP A 84 -23.96 16.24 -10.56
C ASP A 84 -24.03 16.77 -12.01
N ASP A 85 -22.89 17.23 -12.56
CA ASP A 85 -22.68 17.73 -13.92
C ASP A 85 -22.01 16.70 -14.87
N ASP A 86 -21.83 15.43 -14.48
CA ASP A 86 -21.34 14.37 -15.40
C ASP A 86 -22.48 13.92 -16.34
N PRO A 87 -22.41 14.23 -17.65
CA PRO A 87 -23.49 13.92 -18.59
C PRO A 87 -23.55 12.44 -18.99
N ASP A 88 -22.60 11.61 -18.56
CA ASP A 88 -22.46 10.20 -18.95
C ASP A 88 -22.79 9.19 -17.81
N VAL A 89 -23.37 9.66 -16.68
CA VAL A 89 -24.03 8.82 -15.65
C VAL A 89 -25.56 8.92 -15.67
#